data_AF-A0A9D3B5Q8-F1
#
_entry.id   AF-A0A9D3B5Q8-F1
#
_cell.length_a   1.000
_cell.length_b   1.000
_cell.length_c   1.000
_cell.angle_alpha   90.00
_cell.angle_beta   90.00
_cell.angle_gamma   90.00
#
_symmetry.space_group_name_H-M   'P 1'
#
loop_
_entity.id
_entity.type
_entity.pdbx_description
1 polymer ?
#
loop_
_entity_poly.entity_id
_entity_poly.type
_entity_poly.pdbx_seq_one_letter_code
_entity_poly.pdbx_strand_id
1 'polypeptide(L)'
;MALVMLAVSILSYGLSGASFAQTCGPEEVIVAGECVPAFDEKPHALNLKTNAKIYTDGATLTITGKIPTLSDFKQDVTIIIKTPSGDIAGVGQVSHAADGSFTYVTVTQGQKWKVAGDYEILAHYGTQKDSIKIDFEGGEGIVAPPPSKGTPPPPEEPKCKTNEILENGKCVPKPPVCTSNQVLVDGVCKDKEPEPEPEPEPEPEPEPVCGPGTVLKNGICVVAETEKPRGGGCLIATAAYGTEMAQQVQ
;
A
#
# COMPACT_ATOMS: atom_id res chain seq x y z
N MET A 1 16.55 28.53 -98.16
CA MET A 1 15.24 28.71 -97.48
C MET A 1 15.51 28.76 -95.99
N ALA A 2 15.56 29.97 -95.44
CA ALA A 2 15.88 30.21 -94.03
C ALA A 2 14.59 30.27 -93.21
N LEU A 3 14.61 29.53 -92.11
CA LEU A 3 13.56 29.30 -91.12
C LEU A 3 13.35 30.59 -90.28
N VAL A 4 12.15 31.17 -90.30
CA VAL A 4 11.77 32.26 -89.37
C VAL A 4 10.89 31.66 -88.28
N MET A 5 11.48 31.50 -87.10
CA MET A 5 10.81 31.10 -85.86
C MET A 5 10.19 32.35 -85.22
N LEU A 6 8.86 32.44 -85.22
CA LEU A 6 8.12 33.50 -84.52
C LEU A 6 7.77 32.98 -83.11
N ALA A 7 8.47 33.52 -82.12
CA ALA A 7 8.33 33.17 -80.71
C ALA A 7 7.00 33.69 -80.14
N VAL A 8 6.20 32.80 -79.55
CA VAL A 8 4.97 33.11 -78.80
C VAL A 8 5.37 33.39 -77.35
N SER A 9 5.27 34.65 -76.93
CA SER A 9 5.49 35.06 -75.55
C SER A 9 4.23 34.77 -74.72
N ILE A 10 4.19 33.61 -74.05
CA ILE A 10 3.18 33.33 -73.02
C ILE A 10 3.59 34.11 -71.76
N LEU A 11 2.84 35.16 -71.42
CA LEU A 11 2.93 35.79 -70.10
C LEU A 11 2.38 34.81 -69.06
N SER A 12 3.27 34.01 -68.48
CA SER A 12 3.00 33.22 -67.29
C SER A 12 2.87 34.18 -66.10
N TYR A 13 1.65 34.61 -65.79
CA TYR A 13 1.37 35.23 -64.50
C TYR A 13 1.53 34.15 -63.44
N GLY A 14 2.69 34.15 -62.76
CA GLY A 14 2.92 33.36 -61.56
C GLY A 14 1.99 33.85 -60.47
N LEU A 15 0.98 33.05 -60.14
CA LEU A 15 0.14 33.23 -58.96
C LEU A 15 1.02 32.94 -57.73
N SER A 16 1.69 33.96 -57.21
CA SER A 16 2.40 33.90 -55.93
C SER A 16 1.37 33.82 -54.80
N GLY A 17 0.86 32.63 -54.56
CA GLY A 17 0.18 32.29 -53.31
C GLY A 17 1.21 32.32 -52.19
N ALA A 18 1.20 33.37 -51.38
CA ALA A 18 1.90 33.38 -50.11
C ALA A 18 1.29 32.29 -49.24
N SER A 19 1.98 31.14 -49.14
CA SER A 19 1.66 30.13 -48.15
C SER A 19 2.07 30.70 -46.80
N PHE A 20 1.14 31.34 -46.10
CA PHE A 20 1.32 31.61 -44.68
C PHE A 20 1.27 30.27 -43.97
N ALA A 21 2.44 29.69 -43.68
CA ALA A 21 2.54 28.68 -42.65
C ALA A 21 2.23 29.39 -41.31
N GLN A 22 0.97 29.36 -40.88
CA GLN A 22 0.62 29.76 -39.51
C GLN A 22 1.27 28.76 -38.56
N THR A 23 2.49 29.04 -38.10
CA THR A 23 3.09 28.28 -37.00
C THR A 23 2.42 28.76 -35.72
N CYS A 24 1.53 27.94 -35.15
CA CYS A 24 0.95 28.23 -33.83
C CYS A 24 2.04 28.18 -32.74
N GLY A 25 1.71 28.66 -31.53
CA GLY A 25 2.61 28.61 -30.39
C GLY A 25 3.01 27.16 -29.99
N PRO A 26 3.99 26.97 -29.09
CA PRO A 26 4.50 25.65 -28.71
C PRO A 26 3.46 24.73 -28.02
N GLU A 27 2.31 25.25 -27.58
CA GLU A 27 1.22 24.52 -26.91
C GLU A 27 -0.10 24.53 -27.73
N GLU A 28 -0.06 24.93 -29.00
CA GLU A 28 -1.23 25.04 -29.85
C GLU A 28 -1.12 24.11 -31.07
N VAL A 29 -2.25 23.57 -31.52
CA VAL A 29 -2.36 22.75 -32.73
C VAL A 29 -3.32 23.42 -33.71
N ILE A 30 -3.04 23.30 -35.01
CA ILE A 30 -3.94 23.79 -36.05
C ILE A 30 -5.11 22.81 -36.21
N VAL A 31 -6.32 23.24 -35.89
CA VAL A 31 -7.56 22.52 -36.21
C VAL A 31 -8.39 23.41 -37.12
N ALA A 32 -8.70 22.92 -38.33
CA ALA A 32 -9.46 23.66 -39.35
C ALA A 32 -8.90 25.05 -39.73
N GLY A 33 -7.59 25.28 -39.57
CA GLY A 33 -6.94 26.56 -39.89
C GLY A 33 -6.92 27.56 -38.74
N GLU A 34 -7.46 27.18 -37.57
CA GLU A 34 -7.40 27.96 -36.34
C GLU A 34 -6.40 27.34 -35.37
N CYS A 35 -5.60 28.17 -34.69
CA CYS A 35 -4.76 27.73 -33.59
C CYS A 35 -5.69 27.48 -32.39
N VAL A 36 -5.85 26.22 -32.03
CA VAL A 36 -6.56 25.82 -30.81
C VAL A 36 -5.52 25.35 -29.80
N PRO A 37 -5.72 25.56 -28.48
CA PRO A 37 -4.86 24.94 -27.48
C PRO A 37 -4.86 23.43 -27.73
N ALA A 38 -3.68 22.80 -27.74
CA ALA A 38 -3.62 21.36 -27.63
C ALA A 38 -4.46 21.02 -26.40
N PHE A 39 -5.50 20.21 -26.56
CA PHE A 39 -6.27 19.75 -25.41
C PHE A 39 -5.28 18.99 -24.52
N ASP A 40 -4.73 19.68 -23.51
CA ASP A 40 -4.05 19.09 -22.37
C ASP A 40 -5.13 18.37 -21.55
N GLU A 41 -5.69 17.30 -22.12
CA GLU A 41 -6.16 16.19 -21.31
C GLU A 41 -4.90 15.60 -20.68
N LYS A 42 -4.43 16.27 -19.62
CA LYS A 42 -3.27 15.88 -18.81
C LYS A 42 -3.37 14.37 -18.60
N PRO A 43 -2.41 13.58 -19.10
CA PRO A 43 -2.50 12.13 -19.01
C PRO A 43 -2.64 11.75 -17.54
N HIS A 44 -3.79 11.17 -17.19
CA HIS A 44 -4.14 10.76 -15.83
C HIS A 44 -3.30 9.56 -15.41
N ALA A 45 -2.04 9.83 -15.10
CA ALA A 45 -1.03 8.80 -14.85
C ALA A 45 -1.41 7.90 -13.66
N LEU A 46 -2.20 8.39 -12.69
CA LEU A 46 -2.54 7.64 -11.48
C LEU A 46 -4.01 7.17 -11.48
N ASN A 47 -4.74 7.34 -12.58
CA ASN A 47 -6.14 6.91 -12.73
C ASN A 47 -7.02 7.28 -11.52
N LEU A 48 -6.92 8.52 -11.05
CA LEU A 48 -7.61 8.96 -9.85
C LEU A 48 -9.13 8.87 -9.99
N LYS A 49 -9.79 8.38 -8.95
CA LYS A 49 -11.24 8.28 -8.82
C LYS A 49 -11.66 8.65 -7.42
N THR A 50 -12.88 9.14 -7.31
CA THR A 50 -13.53 9.47 -6.05
C THR A 50 -14.85 8.73 -5.94
N ASN A 51 -15.35 8.52 -4.72
CA ASN A 51 -16.63 7.84 -4.49
C ASN A 51 -17.85 8.66 -4.95
N ALA A 52 -17.73 9.99 -4.99
CA ALA A 52 -18.73 10.92 -5.51
C ALA A 52 -18.07 12.09 -6.26
N LYS A 53 -18.88 12.86 -7.01
CA LYS A 53 -18.46 14.11 -7.66
C LYS A 53 -18.73 15.35 -6.81
N ILE A 54 -19.76 15.29 -5.95
CA ILE A 54 -20.24 16.39 -5.11
C ILE A 54 -20.22 15.92 -3.66
N TYR A 55 -19.73 16.77 -2.75
CA TYR A 55 -19.60 16.49 -1.32
C TYR A 55 -20.20 17.61 -0.48
N THR A 56 -20.76 17.26 0.67
CA THR A 56 -21.28 18.21 1.66
C THR A 56 -20.44 18.17 2.94
N ASP A 57 -20.70 19.07 3.89
CA ASP A 57 -20.03 19.05 5.19
C ASP A 57 -20.19 17.67 5.87
N GLY A 58 -19.08 17.13 6.39
CA GLY A 58 -19.07 15.84 7.07
C GLY A 58 -19.15 14.60 6.16
N ALA A 59 -19.21 14.76 4.84
CA ALA A 59 -19.20 13.63 3.92
C ALA A 59 -17.86 12.87 3.93
N THR A 60 -17.90 11.57 3.67
CA THR A 60 -16.68 10.75 3.54
C THR A 60 -16.16 10.84 2.10
N LEU A 61 -14.97 11.42 1.94
CA LEU A 61 -14.21 11.49 0.70
C LEU A 61 -13.23 10.32 0.63
N THR A 62 -13.47 9.43 -0.32
CA THR A 62 -12.58 8.30 -0.64
C THR A 62 -11.93 8.56 -1.99
N ILE A 63 -10.60 8.62 -1.98
CA ILE A 63 -9.76 8.82 -3.16
C ILE A 63 -9.07 7.50 -3.46
N THR A 64 -9.31 6.97 -4.65
CA THR A 64 -8.71 5.73 -5.14
C THR A 64 -7.86 6.04 -6.36
N GLY A 65 -6.72 5.38 -6.50
CA GLY A 65 -5.88 5.48 -7.69
C GLY A 65 -5.13 4.20 -7.97
N LYS A 66 -4.52 4.15 -9.15
CA LYS A 66 -3.69 3.05 -9.65
C LYS A 66 -2.40 3.61 -10.19
N ILE A 67 -1.29 3.23 -9.58
CA ILE A 67 0.05 3.57 -10.03
C ILE A 67 0.45 2.55 -11.13
N PRO A 68 0.65 2.97 -12.39
CA PRO A 68 0.97 2.07 -13.49
C PRO A 68 2.40 1.52 -13.37
N THR A 69 3.33 2.35 -12.90
CA THR A 69 4.74 1.99 -12.76
C THR A 69 5.18 2.22 -11.32
N LEU A 70 5.39 1.14 -10.57
CA LEU A 70 5.90 1.21 -9.20
C LEU A 70 7.40 1.48 -9.21
N SER A 71 7.88 2.22 -8.21
CA SER A 71 9.31 2.42 -8.01
C SER A 71 9.93 1.22 -7.31
N ASP A 72 11.20 0.92 -7.63
CA ASP A 72 11.99 -0.11 -6.93
C ASP A 72 12.22 0.24 -5.45
N PHE A 73 12.06 1.52 -5.08
CA PHE A 73 12.15 1.98 -3.71
C PHE A 73 10.77 2.18 -3.10
N LYS A 74 10.59 1.73 -1.85
CA LYS A 74 9.35 1.92 -1.09
C LYS A 74 9.07 3.42 -0.92
N GLN A 75 7.99 3.88 -1.54
CA GLN A 75 7.51 5.26 -1.50
C GLN A 75 6.00 5.28 -1.26
N ASP A 76 5.52 6.25 -0.49
CA ASP A 76 4.09 6.44 -0.26
C ASP A 76 3.52 7.50 -1.22
N VAL A 77 2.24 7.38 -1.55
CA VAL A 77 1.52 8.36 -2.36
C VAL A 77 1.16 9.55 -1.50
N THR A 78 1.56 10.74 -1.91
CA THR A 78 1.21 12.00 -1.24
C THR A 78 -0.05 12.59 -1.87
N ILE A 79 -1.05 12.85 -1.05
CA ILE A 79 -2.33 13.47 -1.44
C ILE A 79 -2.35 14.90 -0.90
N ILE A 80 -2.60 15.87 -1.78
CA ILE A 80 -2.75 17.28 -1.43
C ILE A 80 -4.13 17.72 -1.91
N ILE A 81 -4.94 18.25 -1.02
CA ILE A 81 -6.26 18.79 -1.34
C ILE A 81 -6.15 20.31 -1.27
N LYS A 82 -6.45 20.98 -2.38
CA LYS A 82 -6.48 22.43 -2.47
C LYS A 82 -7.91 22.95 -2.48
N THR A 83 -8.13 24.07 -1.81
CA THR A 83 -9.38 24.82 -1.82
C THR A 83 -9.59 25.49 -3.18
N PRO A 84 -10.81 26.01 -3.47
CA PRO A 84 -11.07 26.82 -4.66
C PRO A 84 -10.22 28.10 -4.72
N SER A 85 -9.76 28.60 -3.56
CA SER A 85 -8.82 29.73 -3.46
C SER A 85 -7.36 29.37 -3.77
N GLY A 86 -7.06 28.07 -3.92
CA GLY A 86 -5.70 27.56 -4.14
C GLY A 86 -4.90 27.28 -2.87
N ASP A 87 -5.48 27.50 -1.69
CA ASP A 87 -4.88 27.17 -0.40
C ASP A 87 -4.92 25.66 -0.13
N ILE A 88 -4.12 25.18 0.83
CA ILE A 88 -4.08 23.75 1.17
C ILE A 88 -5.14 23.42 2.22
N ALA A 89 -6.20 22.74 1.78
CA ALA A 89 -7.25 22.19 2.63
C ALA A 89 -6.79 20.93 3.37
N GLY A 90 -5.88 20.14 2.80
CA GLY A 90 -5.43 18.89 3.40
C GLY A 90 -4.18 18.34 2.76
N VAL A 91 -3.40 17.60 3.55
CA VAL A 91 -2.26 16.81 3.09
C VAL A 91 -2.30 15.47 3.80
N GLY A 92 -2.10 14.39 3.06
CA GLY A 92 -2.03 13.04 3.58
C GLY A 92 -1.02 12.21 2.81
N GLN A 93 -0.60 11.10 3.40
CA GLN A 93 0.22 10.09 2.74
C GLN A 93 -0.44 8.73 2.90
N VAL A 94 -0.34 7.90 1.86
CA VAL A 94 -0.92 6.56 1.86
C VAL A 94 0.00 5.58 1.15
N SER A 95 0.23 4.42 1.77
CA SER A 95 0.93 3.32 1.12
C SER A 95 0.07 2.69 0.04
N HIS A 96 0.70 2.12 -0.98
CA HIS A 96 0.03 1.39 -2.05
C HIS A 96 0.16 -0.13 -1.87
N ALA A 97 -0.77 -0.88 -2.46
CA ALA A 97 -0.69 -2.33 -2.55
C ALA A 97 0.37 -2.77 -3.58
N ALA A 98 0.68 -4.07 -3.60
CA ALA A 98 1.65 -4.66 -4.53
C ALA A 98 1.23 -4.53 -6.01
N ASP A 99 -0.07 -4.41 -6.26
CA ASP A 99 -0.62 -4.16 -7.60
C ASP A 99 -0.60 -2.66 -7.97
N GLY A 100 -0.12 -1.79 -7.08
CA GLY A 100 -0.07 -0.33 -7.24
C GLY A 100 -1.39 0.40 -7.00
N SER A 101 -2.43 -0.29 -6.51
CA SER A 101 -3.65 0.38 -6.06
C SER A 101 -3.44 1.07 -4.72
N PHE A 102 -4.07 2.23 -4.51
CA PHE A 102 -4.09 2.91 -3.21
C PHE A 102 -5.46 3.50 -2.93
N THR A 103 -5.79 3.63 -1.65
CA THR A 103 -7.07 4.19 -1.19
C THR A 103 -6.83 5.08 0.01
N TYR A 104 -7.12 6.38 -0.16
CA TYR A 104 -7.06 7.37 0.91
C TYR A 104 -8.47 7.80 1.30
N VAL A 105 -8.77 7.77 2.59
CA VAL A 105 -10.09 8.12 3.14
C VAL A 105 -9.93 9.32 4.07
N THR A 106 -10.77 10.34 3.87
CA THR A 106 -10.84 11.51 4.74
C THR A 106 -12.30 11.99 4.83
N VAL A 107 -12.59 12.86 5.79
CA VAL A 107 -13.89 13.53 5.90
C VAL A 107 -13.78 14.97 5.43
N THR A 108 -14.81 15.47 4.74
CA THR A 108 -14.92 16.86 4.27
C THR A 108 -15.43 17.76 5.39
N GLN A 109 -14.68 17.82 6.48
CA GLN A 109 -15.07 18.53 7.70
C GLN A 109 -13.88 19.26 8.35
N GLY A 110 -14.19 20.33 9.08
CA GLY A 110 -13.27 21.02 9.97
C GLY A 110 -12.79 22.37 9.43
N GLN A 111 -11.83 22.96 10.12
CA GLN A 111 -11.34 24.33 9.87
C GLN A 111 -10.82 24.60 8.45
N LYS A 112 -10.58 23.54 7.67
CA LYS A 112 -10.00 23.61 6.32
C LYS A 112 -11.03 23.41 5.19
N TRP A 113 -12.26 23.05 5.51
CA TRP A 113 -13.39 22.84 4.57
C TRP A 113 -14.46 23.94 4.78
N LYS A 114 -14.09 25.21 4.58
CA LYS A 114 -14.93 26.37 4.94
C LYS A 114 -15.71 27.00 3.79
N VAL A 115 -15.24 26.79 2.57
CA VAL A 115 -15.73 27.49 1.37
C VAL A 115 -16.26 26.47 0.38
N ALA A 116 -17.48 26.69 -0.11
CA ALA A 116 -18.04 25.88 -1.18
C ALA A 116 -17.36 26.18 -2.53
N GLY A 117 -17.25 25.17 -3.39
CA GLY A 117 -16.73 25.28 -4.76
C GLY A 117 -15.85 24.10 -5.17
N ASP A 118 -15.07 24.30 -6.23
CA ASP A 118 -14.22 23.27 -6.81
C ASP A 118 -12.93 23.08 -6.02
N TYR A 119 -12.79 21.93 -5.35
CA TYR A 119 -11.56 21.51 -4.71
C TYR A 119 -10.72 20.69 -5.69
N GLU A 120 -9.41 20.94 -5.70
CA GLU A 120 -8.46 20.19 -6.52
C GLU A 120 -7.69 19.19 -5.65
N ILE A 121 -7.80 17.91 -5.99
CA ILE A 121 -7.06 16.83 -5.35
C ILE A 121 -5.86 16.49 -6.22
N LEU A 122 -4.66 16.63 -5.68
CA LEU A 122 -3.41 16.27 -6.33
C LEU A 122 -2.84 15.02 -5.68
N ALA A 123 -2.49 14.02 -6.47
CA ALA A 123 -1.79 12.83 -6.01
C ALA A 123 -0.39 12.79 -6.65
N HIS A 124 0.63 12.60 -5.82
CA HIS A 124 2.03 12.53 -6.22
C HIS A 124 2.65 11.21 -5.76
N TYR A 125 3.30 10.50 -6.67
CA TYR A 125 4.08 9.29 -6.40
C TYR A 125 5.40 9.34 -7.17
N GLY A 126 6.51 9.61 -6.49
CA GLY A 126 7.80 9.82 -7.13
C GLY A 126 7.73 10.95 -8.17
N THR A 127 7.94 10.60 -9.45
CA THR A 127 7.83 11.53 -10.59
C THR A 127 6.43 11.61 -11.20
N GLN A 128 5.54 10.68 -10.85
CA GLN A 128 4.17 10.61 -11.38
C GLN A 128 3.25 11.55 -10.58
N LYS A 129 2.47 12.35 -11.30
CA LYS A 129 1.54 13.32 -10.71
C LYS A 129 0.21 13.26 -11.46
N ASP A 130 -0.87 13.27 -10.72
CA ASP A 130 -2.22 13.31 -11.26
C ASP A 130 -3.11 14.23 -10.42
N SER A 131 -4.19 14.71 -11.01
CA SER A 131 -5.11 15.64 -10.34
C SER A 131 -6.56 15.42 -10.77
N ILE A 132 -7.48 15.47 -9.82
CA ILE A 132 -8.93 15.39 -10.04
C ILE A 132 -9.64 16.51 -9.27
N LYS A 133 -10.71 17.05 -9.83
CA LYS A 133 -11.54 18.08 -9.19
C LYS A 133 -12.82 17.47 -8.62
N ILE A 134 -13.23 17.96 -7.46
CA ILE A 134 -14.52 17.62 -6.83
C ILE A 134 -15.26 18.92 -6.50
N ASP A 135 -16.59 18.86 -6.50
CA ASP A 135 -17.44 19.94 -6.04
C ASP A 135 -17.74 19.75 -4.55
N PHE A 136 -17.54 20.80 -3.75
CA PHE A 136 -17.90 20.82 -2.34
C PHE A 136 -18.96 21.88 -2.10
N GLU A 137 -20.15 21.45 -1.68
CA GLU A 137 -21.30 22.33 -1.41
C GLU A 137 -21.45 22.65 0.10
N GLY A 138 -20.47 22.26 0.93
CA GLY A 138 -20.47 22.53 2.38
C GLY A 138 -19.71 23.80 2.80
N GLY A 139 -19.75 24.11 4.09
CA GLY A 139 -18.97 25.19 4.72
C GLY A 139 -19.80 26.36 5.25
N GLU A 140 -19.20 27.19 6.11
CA GLU A 140 -19.83 28.36 6.74
C GLU A 140 -19.99 29.56 5.79
N GLY A 141 -19.56 29.44 4.53
CA GLY A 141 -19.73 30.46 3.51
C GLY A 141 -21.13 30.43 2.90
N ILE A 142 -22.07 31.15 3.53
CA ILE A 142 -23.35 31.66 2.99
C ILE A 142 -23.55 31.48 1.47
N VAL A 143 -24.30 30.46 1.09
CA VAL A 143 -25.09 30.46 -0.16
C VAL A 143 -26.49 30.01 0.20
N ALA A 144 -27.48 30.84 -0.10
CA ALA A 144 -28.90 30.51 0.09
C ALA A 144 -29.23 29.18 -0.61
N PRO A 145 -30.08 28.32 -0.03
CA PRO A 145 -30.39 27.03 -0.62
C PRO A 145 -31.01 27.22 -2.02
N PRO A 146 -30.41 26.67 -3.10
CA PRO A 146 -31.15 26.50 -4.35
C PRO A 146 -32.35 25.56 -4.08
N PRO A 147 -33.52 25.77 -4.70
CA PRO A 147 -34.65 24.86 -4.52
C PRO A 147 -34.22 23.47 -4.99
N SER A 148 -34.19 22.53 -4.04
CA SER A 148 -33.91 21.12 -4.26
C SER A 148 -34.82 20.58 -5.37
N LYS A 149 -34.27 20.48 -6.59
CA LYS A 149 -34.79 19.56 -7.59
C LYS A 149 -34.13 18.23 -7.30
N GLY A 150 -34.88 17.39 -6.60
CA GLY A 150 -34.49 16.02 -6.30
C GLY A 150 -33.91 15.35 -7.53
N THR A 151 -32.63 15.01 -7.47
CA THR A 151 -32.06 14.01 -8.34
C THR A 151 -32.76 12.69 -8.00
N PRO A 152 -33.25 11.92 -8.99
CA PRO A 152 -33.79 10.59 -8.73
C PRO A 152 -32.76 9.77 -7.95
N PRO A 153 -33.17 9.03 -6.91
CA PRO A 153 -32.25 8.16 -6.19
C PRO A 153 -31.54 7.25 -7.21
N PRO A 154 -30.22 7.05 -7.09
CA PRO A 154 -29.52 6.00 -7.84
C PRO A 154 -30.32 4.70 -7.72
N PRO A 155 -30.48 3.91 -8.80
CA PRO A 155 -31.16 2.62 -8.72
C PRO A 155 -30.59 1.86 -7.54
N GLU A 156 -31.43 1.63 -6.52
CA GLU A 156 -30.99 0.93 -5.32
C GLU A 156 -30.56 -0.47 -5.77
N GLU A 157 -29.26 -0.73 -5.78
CA GLU A 157 -28.77 -2.09 -5.63
C GLU A 157 -29.49 -2.68 -4.42
N PRO A 158 -30.01 -3.91 -4.48
CA PRO A 158 -30.78 -4.48 -3.39
C PRO A 158 -29.91 -4.52 -2.13
N LYS A 159 -30.08 -3.52 -1.26
CA LYS A 159 -29.43 -3.46 0.04
C LYS A 159 -30.10 -4.51 0.90
N CYS A 160 -29.40 -5.63 1.09
CA CYS A 160 -29.79 -6.62 2.07
C CYS A 160 -29.84 -5.97 3.47
N LYS A 161 -30.75 -6.46 4.33
CA LYS A 161 -30.90 -5.91 5.68
C LYS A 161 -29.58 -6.08 6.44
N THR A 162 -29.38 -5.33 7.54
CA THR A 162 -28.18 -5.39 8.39
C THR A 162 -27.73 -6.81 8.79
N ASN A 163 -28.63 -7.79 8.75
CA ASN A 163 -28.38 -9.19 9.12
C ASN A 163 -28.25 -10.13 7.90
N GLU A 164 -28.10 -9.59 6.68
CA GLU A 164 -28.06 -10.35 5.43
C GLU A 164 -26.91 -9.84 4.53
N ILE A 165 -26.27 -10.74 3.78
CA ILE A 165 -25.26 -10.42 2.77
C ILE A 165 -25.79 -10.76 1.38
N LEU A 166 -25.32 -10.06 0.35
CA LEU A 166 -25.74 -10.29 -1.05
C LEU A 166 -24.84 -11.38 -1.68
N GLU A 167 -25.32 -12.61 -1.75
CA GLU A 167 -24.67 -13.70 -2.50
C GLU A 167 -25.47 -14.02 -3.76
N ASN A 168 -24.82 -14.01 -4.93
CA ASN A 168 -25.44 -14.36 -6.22
C ASN A 168 -26.76 -13.60 -6.53
N GLY A 169 -26.83 -12.32 -6.12
CA GLY A 169 -28.02 -11.48 -6.34
C GLY A 169 -29.19 -11.78 -5.39
N LYS A 170 -29.00 -12.59 -4.34
CA LYS A 170 -30.00 -12.88 -3.33
C LYS A 170 -29.45 -12.56 -1.93
N CYS A 171 -30.30 -11.98 -1.09
CA CYS A 171 -29.96 -11.76 0.31
C CYS A 171 -29.99 -13.08 1.07
N VAL A 172 -28.85 -13.44 1.68
CA VAL A 172 -28.70 -14.61 2.55
C VAL A 172 -28.35 -14.14 3.97
N PRO A 173 -28.85 -14.81 5.03
CA PRO A 173 -28.53 -14.44 6.41
C PRO A 173 -27.01 -14.42 6.63
N LYS A 174 -26.50 -13.37 7.28
CA LYS A 174 -25.10 -13.29 7.67
C LYS A 174 -24.76 -14.51 8.54
N PRO A 175 -23.69 -15.27 8.23
CA PRO A 175 -23.29 -16.39 9.08
C PRO A 175 -23.00 -15.89 10.49
N PRO A 176 -23.43 -16.61 11.54
CA PRO A 176 -23.18 -16.20 12.92
C PRO A 176 -21.67 -16.09 13.15
N VAL A 177 -21.25 -14.96 13.72
CA VAL A 177 -19.86 -14.76 14.14
C VAL A 177 -19.69 -15.47 15.47
N CYS A 178 -18.95 -16.58 15.47
CA CYS A 178 -18.62 -17.29 16.70
C CYS A 178 -17.65 -16.48 17.55
N THR A 179 -17.76 -16.62 18.86
CA THR A 179 -16.84 -15.99 19.81
C THR A 179 -15.44 -16.59 19.71
N SER A 180 -14.42 -15.97 20.33
CA SER A 180 -13.02 -16.42 20.27
C SER A 180 -12.82 -17.90 20.69
N ASN A 181 -13.72 -18.43 21.52
CA ASN A 181 -13.68 -19.79 22.05
C ASN A 181 -14.52 -20.78 21.25
N GLN A 182 -15.15 -20.35 20.14
CA GLN A 182 -16.07 -21.17 19.35
C GLN A 182 -15.67 -21.20 17.88
N VAL A 183 -15.87 -22.36 17.24
CA VAL A 183 -15.64 -22.58 15.82
C VAL A 183 -16.99 -22.82 15.13
N LEU A 184 -17.19 -22.20 13.97
CA LEU A 184 -18.37 -22.40 13.15
C LEU A 184 -18.26 -23.76 12.43
N VAL A 185 -19.01 -24.76 12.90
CA VAL A 185 -19.08 -26.11 12.32
C VAL A 185 -20.52 -26.35 11.87
N ASP A 186 -20.74 -26.60 10.58
CA ASP A 186 -22.07 -26.82 9.98
C ASP A 186 -23.09 -25.71 10.26
N GLY A 187 -22.63 -24.46 10.32
CA GLY A 187 -23.49 -23.29 10.57
C GLY A 187 -23.85 -23.07 12.05
N VAL A 188 -23.28 -23.84 12.97
CA VAL A 188 -23.48 -23.72 14.43
C VAL A 188 -22.14 -23.46 15.12
N CYS A 189 -22.11 -22.52 16.06
CA CYS A 189 -20.94 -22.29 16.89
C CYS A 189 -20.77 -23.43 17.91
N LYS A 190 -19.66 -24.15 17.82
CA LYS A 190 -19.27 -25.18 18.80
C LYS A 190 -18.03 -24.71 19.55
N ASP A 191 -17.97 -24.97 20.85
CA ASP A 191 -16.80 -24.65 21.66
C ASP A 191 -15.57 -25.42 21.14
N LYS A 192 -14.40 -24.77 21.16
CA LYS A 192 -13.13 -25.43 20.83
C LYS A 192 -12.91 -26.56 21.82
N GLU A 193 -12.78 -27.78 21.29
CA GLU A 193 -12.35 -28.92 22.10
C GLU A 193 -10.95 -28.59 22.66
N PRO A 194 -10.74 -28.71 23.99
CA PRO A 194 -9.44 -28.44 24.58
C PRO A 194 -8.41 -29.40 23.96
N GLU A 195 -7.33 -28.84 23.41
CA GLU A 195 -6.21 -29.64 22.94
C GLU A 195 -5.66 -30.43 24.13
N PRO A 196 -5.42 -31.75 24.00
CA PRO A 196 -4.84 -32.54 25.06
C PRO A 196 -3.46 -31.97 25.40
N GLU A 197 -3.23 -31.71 26.69
CA GLU A 197 -1.92 -31.25 27.16
C GLU A 197 -0.85 -32.27 26.76
N PRO A 198 0.29 -31.83 26.18
CA PRO A 198 1.36 -32.74 25.81
C PRO A 198 1.94 -33.39 27.07
N GLU A 199 2.07 -34.72 27.05
CA GLU A 199 2.71 -35.47 28.14
C GLU A 199 4.16 -34.97 28.34
N PRO A 200 4.63 -34.86 29.59
CA PRO A 200 5.97 -34.38 29.88
C PRO A 200 7.04 -35.31 29.30
N GLU A 201 7.95 -34.75 28.51
CA GLU A 201 9.11 -35.49 28.00
C GLU A 201 10.05 -35.90 29.15
N PRO A 202 10.60 -37.13 29.15
CA PRO A 202 11.48 -37.61 30.21
C PRO A 202 12.82 -36.87 30.21
N GLU A 203 13.26 -36.41 31.38
CA GLU A 203 14.56 -35.77 31.57
C GLU A 203 15.71 -36.76 31.28
N PRO A 204 16.78 -36.36 30.56
CA PRO A 204 17.90 -37.23 30.24
C PRO A 204 18.78 -37.51 31.48
N GLU A 205 19.15 -38.78 31.66
CA GLU A 205 20.04 -39.22 32.74
C GLU A 205 21.44 -38.59 32.62
N PRO A 206 22.08 -38.20 33.74
CA PRO A 206 23.39 -37.54 33.71
C PRO A 206 24.52 -38.50 33.32
N GLU A 207 25.30 -38.13 32.30
CA GLU A 207 26.50 -38.88 31.89
C GLU A 207 27.63 -38.79 32.94
N PRO A 208 28.41 -39.87 33.15
CA PRO A 208 29.47 -39.90 34.17
C PRO A 208 30.68 -39.06 33.75
N VAL A 209 31.03 -38.06 34.58
CA VAL A 209 32.20 -37.20 34.36
C VAL A 209 33.43 -37.77 35.09
N CYS A 210 34.56 -37.87 34.38
CA CYS A 210 35.83 -38.33 34.95
C CYS A 210 36.62 -37.22 35.66
N GLY A 211 37.34 -37.59 36.72
CA GLY A 211 38.15 -36.66 37.50
C GLY A 211 39.38 -36.10 36.75
N PRO A 212 39.97 -35.00 37.25
CA PRO A 212 41.10 -34.32 36.61
C PRO A 212 42.29 -35.27 36.37
N GLY A 213 42.85 -35.23 35.16
CA GLY A 213 43.95 -36.11 34.73
C GLY A 213 43.51 -37.44 34.12
N THR A 214 42.21 -37.70 34.04
CA THR A 214 41.63 -38.90 33.40
C THR A 214 40.61 -38.51 32.34
N VAL A 215 40.45 -39.35 31.31
CA VAL A 215 39.47 -39.18 30.23
C VAL A 215 38.54 -40.39 30.19
N LEU A 216 37.24 -40.17 29.99
CA LEU A 216 36.26 -41.25 29.83
C LEU A 216 36.49 -41.92 28.47
N LYS A 217 37.05 -43.13 28.46
CA LYS A 217 37.11 -43.99 27.27
C LYS A 217 36.33 -45.26 27.54
N ASN A 218 35.32 -45.54 26.70
CA ASN A 218 34.47 -46.72 26.81
C ASN A 218 33.79 -46.87 28.19
N GLY A 219 33.30 -45.76 28.77
CA GLY A 219 32.61 -45.77 30.07
C GLY A 219 33.54 -45.96 31.29
N ILE A 220 34.87 -45.96 31.09
CA ILE A 220 35.85 -46.13 32.15
C ILE A 220 36.81 -44.93 32.11
N CYS A 221 37.07 -44.33 33.27
CA CYS A 221 38.05 -43.26 33.39
C CYS A 221 39.46 -43.81 33.29
N VAL A 222 40.18 -43.46 32.23
CA VAL A 222 41.58 -43.87 32.01
C VAL A 222 42.52 -42.67 32.13
N VAL A 223 43.71 -42.88 32.67
CA VAL A 223 44.73 -41.84 32.84
C VAL A 223 45.15 -41.29 31.48
N ALA A 224 45.17 -39.97 31.33
CA ALA A 224 45.61 -39.34 30.10
C ALA A 224 47.13 -39.57 29.92
N GLU A 225 47.52 -40.33 28.89
CA GLU A 225 48.93 -40.58 28.58
C GLU A 225 49.60 -39.26 28.16
N THR A 226 50.41 -38.70 29.03
CA THR A 226 51.26 -37.55 28.73
C THR A 226 52.62 -38.07 28.26
N GLU A 227 53.02 -37.67 27.05
CA GLU A 227 54.32 -37.99 26.48
C GLU A 227 55.43 -37.48 27.42
N LYS A 228 56.27 -38.40 27.92
CA LYS A 228 57.35 -38.16 28.89
C LYS A 228 58.30 -37.03 28.47
N PRO A 229 58.73 -36.19 29.42
CA PRO A 229 60.13 -35.81 29.54
C PRO A 229 60.83 -36.57 30.67
N ARG A 230 62.17 -36.54 30.56
CA ARG A 230 63.18 -37.29 31.31
C ARG A 230 63.25 -36.91 32.80
N GLY A 231 63.53 -37.91 33.64
CA GLY A 231 64.48 -37.75 34.74
C GLY A 231 63.92 -37.81 36.16
N GLY A 232 64.59 -38.61 37.00
CA GLY A 232 64.74 -38.37 38.44
C GLY A 232 63.69 -39.02 39.34
N GLY A 233 64.07 -40.12 40.00
CA GLY A 233 63.25 -40.73 41.04
C GLY A 233 63.29 -39.96 42.36
N CYS A 234 62.28 -40.16 43.21
CA CYS A 234 62.40 -40.14 44.66
C CYS A 234 61.09 -40.64 45.31
N LEU A 235 61.20 -41.81 45.97
CA LEU A 235 60.67 -42.16 47.27
C LEU A 235 59.20 -41.83 47.68
N ILE A 236 58.44 -42.93 47.87
CA ILE A 236 57.64 -43.32 49.05
C ILE A 236 56.54 -42.37 49.56
N ALA A 237 55.29 -42.86 49.56
CA ALA A 237 54.33 -42.90 50.70
C ALA A 237 53.01 -43.52 50.21
N THR A 238 52.74 -44.80 50.50
CA THR A 238 51.90 -45.31 51.61
C THR A 238 50.53 -44.63 51.71
N ALA A 239 49.50 -45.46 51.46
CA ALA A 239 48.09 -45.16 51.57
C ALA A 239 47.63 -44.87 53.01
N ALA A 240 46.66 -43.96 53.15
CA ALA A 240 45.58 -44.00 54.16
C ALA A 240 44.60 -42.85 53.85
N TYR A 241 43.54 -43.11 53.06
CA TYR A 241 42.41 -42.18 52.99
C TYR A 241 41.31 -42.71 53.89
N GLY A 242 41.26 -42.15 55.09
CA GLY A 242 40.22 -42.37 56.09
C GLY A 242 38.87 -41.89 55.58
N THR A 243 37.91 -42.78 55.68
CA THR A 243 36.48 -42.55 55.50
C THR A 243 35.94 -41.92 56.79
N GLU A 244 35.43 -40.69 56.77
CA GLU A 244 34.51 -40.17 57.82
C GLU A 244 33.86 -38.88 57.30
N MET A 245 32.63 -38.97 56.78
CA MET A 245 31.38 -38.64 57.47
C MET A 245 31.30 -37.20 58.00
N ALA A 246 30.47 -36.37 57.36
CA ALA A 246 29.80 -35.26 58.02
C ALA A 246 28.31 -35.33 57.67
N GLN A 247 27.51 -35.38 58.72
CA GLN A 247 26.13 -35.85 58.78
C GLN A 247 25.13 -34.87 58.14
N GLN A 248 24.03 -35.45 57.64
CA GLN A 248 22.74 -34.78 57.53
C GLN A 248 22.22 -34.34 58.91
N VAL A 249 21.32 -33.36 58.88
CA VAL A 249 20.37 -32.81 59.88
C VAL A 249 20.59 -31.28 59.87
N GLN A 250 19.63 -30.43 59.53
CA GLN A 250 18.18 -30.46 59.72
C GLN A 250 17.51 -29.57 58.67
#